data_AF-A0A7J7KDK5-F1
#
_entry.id   AF-A0A7J7KDK5-F1
#
_cell.length_a   1.000
_cell.length_b   1.000
_cell.length_c   1.000
_cell.angle_alpha   90.00
_cell.angle_beta   90.00
_cell.angle_gamma   90.00
#
_symmetry.space_group_name_H-M   'P 1'
#
loop_
_entity.id
_entity.type
_entity.pdbx_description
1 polymer ?
#
loop_
_entity_poly.entity_id
_entity_poly.type
_entity_poly.pdbx_seq_one_letter_code
_entity_poly.pdbx_strand_id
1 'polypeptide(L)'
;MDSSQAVFVENPIDVNIYDTKKYPFFFIAQRLSCVKVITVPMSDLLKLSSRIGDPKCSVGWILHMTRCGSTAVVQGLNAVPNCTVVSESQDLLVLLSEIAMKQNVNFNDYLTSSTFREILTFSVRFILKDFSKAEFACIKTTGSFSYCIVSLIADIFPDHKLVSMHRDGLATAKSMWRMCNAHVGLKTGLFVFNRLPTKLTKPLQKFLFVISNGLMLKLRVTFIMEN
;
A
#
# COMPACT_ATOMS: atom_id res chain seq x y z
N MET A 1 6.19 13.81 8.06
CA MET A 1 6.31 12.63 8.91
C MET A 1 7.76 12.41 9.24
N ASP A 2 8.07 12.45 10.54
CA ASP A 2 9.32 11.97 11.11
C ASP A 2 9.40 10.46 10.88
N SER A 3 10.49 9.97 10.29
CA SER A 3 10.73 8.54 10.06
C SER A 3 10.89 7.74 11.36
N SER A 4 10.86 8.40 12.52
CA SER A 4 10.88 7.78 13.84
C SER A 4 9.52 7.24 14.30
N GLN A 5 8.41 7.50 13.58
CA GLN A 5 7.07 7.13 14.02
C GLN A 5 6.33 6.26 12.99
N ALA A 6 5.59 5.28 13.48
CA ALA A 6 4.58 4.53 12.75
C ALA A 6 3.19 5.09 13.05
N VAL A 7 2.32 5.09 12.04
CA VAL A 7 0.95 5.60 12.15
C VAL A 7 -0.02 4.45 11.92
N PHE A 8 -0.96 4.31 12.84
CA PHE A 8 -2.06 3.35 12.79
C PHE A 8 -3.38 4.09 12.76
N VAL A 9 -4.39 3.42 12.22
CA VAL A 9 -5.77 3.88 12.28
C VAL A 9 -6.60 2.88 13.07
N GLU A 10 -7.45 3.40 13.93
CA GLU A 10 -8.51 2.65 14.58
C GLU A 10 -9.78 2.77 13.74
N ASN A 11 -10.43 1.63 13.49
CA ASN A 11 -11.71 1.54 12.80
C ASN A 11 -12.77 0.97 13.75
N PRO A 12 -14.06 1.32 13.56
CA PRO A 12 -15.15 0.72 14.31
C PRO A 12 -15.15 -0.81 14.19
N ILE A 13 -15.46 -1.50 15.28
CA ILE A 13 -15.44 -2.98 15.38
C ILE A 13 -16.42 -3.63 14.38
N ASP A 14 -17.52 -2.95 14.08
CA ASP A 14 -18.58 -3.41 13.17
C ASP A 14 -18.26 -3.17 11.69
N VAL A 15 -17.16 -2.49 11.37
CA VAL A 15 -16.75 -2.23 9.98
C VAL A 15 -15.74 -3.28 9.51
N ASN A 16 -16.17 -4.14 8.59
CA ASN A 16 -15.26 -5.01 7.86
C ASN A 16 -14.47 -4.23 6.80
N ILE A 17 -13.28 -3.75 7.17
CA ILE A 17 -12.36 -3.03 6.28
C ILE A 17 -11.72 -3.91 5.19
N TYR A 18 -11.88 -5.23 5.27
CA TYR A 18 -11.36 -6.20 4.30
C TYR A 18 -12.38 -6.59 3.22
N ASP A 19 -13.62 -6.09 3.30
CA ASP A 19 -14.64 -6.36 2.28
C ASP A 19 -14.27 -5.70 0.94
N THR A 20 -13.70 -6.50 0.04
CA THR A 20 -13.26 -6.05 -1.29
C THR A 20 -14.40 -5.69 -2.25
N LYS A 21 -15.66 -6.04 -1.92
CA LYS A 21 -16.83 -5.60 -2.68
C LYS A 21 -17.22 -4.17 -2.29
N LYS A 22 -17.19 -3.86 -1.00
CA LYS A 22 -17.48 -2.51 -0.47
C LYS A 22 -16.29 -1.56 -0.65
N TYR A 23 -15.08 -2.05 -0.39
CA TYR A 23 -13.84 -1.30 -0.44
C TYR A 23 -12.82 -2.05 -1.30
N PRO A 24 -12.69 -1.75 -2.60
CA PRO A 24 -11.75 -2.45 -3.48
C PRO A 24 -10.27 -2.25 -3.05
N PHE A 25 -10.01 -1.24 -2.22
CA PHE A 25 -8.70 -0.91 -1.68
C PHE A 25 -8.77 -0.72 -0.17
N PHE A 26 -7.94 -1.45 0.56
CA PHE A 26 -7.89 -1.49 2.03
C PHE A 26 -7.63 -0.11 2.64
N PHE A 27 -6.68 0.64 2.07
CA PHE A 27 -6.35 1.99 2.56
C PHE A 27 -7.54 2.97 2.45
N ILE A 28 -8.45 2.77 1.48
CA ILE A 28 -9.66 3.58 1.38
C ILE A 28 -10.64 3.23 2.50
N ALA A 29 -10.81 1.94 2.80
CA ALA A 29 -11.64 1.48 3.91
C ALA A 29 -11.17 2.07 5.24
N GLN A 30 -9.87 1.96 5.49
CA GLN A 30 -9.17 2.53 6.63
C GLN A 30 -9.40 4.04 6.75
N ARG A 31 -9.20 4.80 5.65
CA ARG A 31 -9.39 6.25 5.63
C ARG A 31 -10.82 6.67 5.90
N LEU A 32 -11.78 6.03 5.23
CA LEU A 32 -13.20 6.41 5.33
C LEU A 32 -13.82 6.04 6.68
N SER A 33 -13.29 5.01 7.33
CA SER A 33 -13.84 4.47 8.57
C SER A 33 -12.95 4.80 9.78
N CYS A 34 -11.98 5.70 9.64
CA CYS A 34 -11.04 6.03 10.71
C CYS A 34 -11.76 6.80 11.82
N VAL A 35 -11.73 6.28 13.06
CA VAL A 35 -12.22 6.99 14.26
C VAL A 35 -11.10 7.61 15.06
N LYS A 36 -9.88 7.05 14.99
CA LYS A 36 -8.72 7.53 15.73
C LYS A 36 -7.44 7.25 14.96
N VAL A 37 -6.49 8.16 15.06
CA VAL A 37 -5.13 7.97 14.58
C VAL A 37 -4.22 7.72 15.79
N ILE A 38 -3.43 6.67 15.73
CA ILE A 38 -2.50 6.28 16.79
C ILE A 38 -1.09 6.36 16.22
N THR A 39 -0.21 7.07 16.91
CA THR A 39 1.18 7.20 16.50
C THR A 39 2.05 6.51 17.53
N VAL A 40 2.99 5.68 17.07
CA VAL A 40 3.88 4.88 17.92
C VAL A 40 5.32 5.06 17.44
N PRO A 41 6.31 5.19 18.32
CA PRO A 41 7.71 5.15 17.91
C PRO A 41 8.05 3.87 17.16
N MET A 42 8.83 3.97 16.08
CA MET A 42 9.28 2.84 15.28
C MET A 42 10.07 1.83 16.12
N SER A 43 10.83 2.30 17.12
CA SER A 43 11.53 1.44 18.07
C SER A 43 10.57 0.54 18.87
N ASP A 44 9.38 1.01 19.21
CA ASP A 44 8.38 0.24 19.93
C ASP A 44 7.59 -0.67 19.00
N LEU A 45 7.38 -0.26 17.74
CA LEU A 45 6.85 -1.11 16.68
C LEU A 45 7.68 -2.40 16.52
N LEU A 46 9.00 -2.23 16.41
CA LEU A 46 9.92 -3.35 16.23
C LEU A 46 9.91 -4.31 17.43
N LYS A 47 9.78 -3.79 18.65
CA LYS A 47 9.59 -4.61 19.86
C LYS A 47 8.25 -5.35 19.87
N LEU A 48 7.20 -4.77 19.29
CA LEU A 48 5.88 -5.41 19.20
C LEU A 48 5.89 -6.59 18.21
N SER A 49 6.71 -6.51 17.15
CA SER A 49 6.80 -7.52 16.09
C SER A 49 7.11 -8.94 16.59
N SER A 50 7.91 -9.05 17.64
CA SER A 50 8.29 -10.34 18.23
C SER A 50 7.18 -10.96 19.07
N ARG A 51 6.22 -10.15 19.54
CA ARG A 51 5.11 -10.60 20.40
C ARG A 51 3.90 -11.13 19.63
N ILE A 52 3.70 -10.67 18.39
CA ILE A 52 2.53 -11.05 17.57
C ILE A 52 2.66 -12.49 17.07
N GLY A 53 3.89 -12.95 16.78
CA GLY A 53 4.15 -14.25 16.16
C GLY A 53 3.81 -14.26 14.66
N ASP A 54 4.06 -15.40 14.03
CA ASP A 54 3.79 -15.59 12.59
C ASP A 54 2.30 -15.86 12.30
N PRO A 55 1.82 -15.54 11.09
CA PRO A 55 0.46 -15.88 10.67
C PRO A 55 0.20 -17.39 10.80
N LYS A 56 -0.96 -17.76 11.35
CA LYS A 56 -1.36 -19.17 11.54
C LYS A 56 -2.02 -19.79 10.30
N CYS A 57 -2.08 -19.05 9.20
CA CYS A 57 -2.70 -19.45 7.94
C CYS A 57 -1.66 -19.47 6.81
N SER A 58 -1.97 -20.16 5.72
CA SER A 58 -1.15 -20.06 4.51
C SER A 58 -1.26 -18.68 3.90
N VAL A 59 -0.15 -18.06 3.52
CA VAL A 59 -0.15 -16.70 2.95
C VAL A 59 0.26 -16.74 1.48
N GLY A 60 -0.50 -16.05 0.64
CA GLY A 60 -0.17 -15.82 -0.76
C GLY A 60 -0.15 -14.33 -1.11
N TRP A 61 0.66 -13.97 -2.09
CA TRP A 61 0.80 -12.60 -2.57
C TRP A 61 0.32 -12.49 -4.01
N ILE A 62 -0.47 -11.46 -4.29
CA ILE A 62 -0.79 -11.05 -5.66
C ILE A 62 0.10 -9.86 -6.01
N LEU A 63 1.03 -10.11 -6.91
CA LEU A 63 1.92 -9.14 -7.55
C LEU A 63 1.30 -8.81 -8.90
N HIS A 64 1.12 -7.54 -9.23
CA HIS A 64 0.36 -7.21 -10.42
C HIS A 64 0.76 -5.89 -11.07
N MET A 65 0.50 -5.78 -12.36
CA MET A 65 0.47 -4.47 -13.03
C MET A 65 -0.88 -3.78 -12.79
N THR A 66 -0.91 -2.45 -12.79
CA THR A 66 -2.17 -1.72 -12.70
C THR A 66 -3.07 -2.05 -13.91
N ARG A 67 -4.39 -2.19 -13.70
CA ARG A 67 -5.40 -2.52 -14.73
C ARG A 67 -5.29 -3.92 -15.37
N CYS A 68 -4.65 -4.88 -14.71
CA CYS A 68 -4.59 -6.27 -15.18
C CYS A 68 -5.81 -7.14 -14.79
N GLY A 69 -6.74 -6.63 -13.98
CA GLY A 69 -7.87 -7.41 -13.47
C GLY A 69 -7.66 -7.98 -12.06
N SER A 70 -6.58 -7.60 -11.37
CA SER A 70 -6.30 -8.05 -9.99
C SER A 70 -7.43 -7.78 -9.00
N THR A 71 -8.19 -6.69 -9.15
CA THR A 71 -9.38 -6.42 -8.33
C THR A 71 -10.47 -7.47 -8.49
N ALA A 72 -10.71 -7.97 -9.70
CA ALA A 72 -11.71 -9.01 -9.92
C ALA A 72 -11.27 -10.35 -9.29
N VAL A 73 -9.97 -10.66 -9.39
CA VAL A 73 -9.41 -11.86 -8.76
C VAL A 73 -9.54 -11.82 -7.24
N VAL A 74 -9.18 -10.70 -6.58
CA VAL A 74 -9.35 -10.60 -5.12
C VAL A 74 -10.80 -10.66 -4.68
N GLN A 75 -11.73 -10.13 -5.47
CA GLN A 75 -13.17 -10.25 -5.19
C GLN A 75 -13.66 -11.69 -5.31
N GLY A 76 -13.13 -12.46 -6.26
CA GLY A 76 -13.37 -13.89 -6.36
C GLY A 76 -12.80 -14.67 -5.17
N LEU A 77 -11.55 -14.37 -4.78
CA LEU A 77 -10.91 -14.99 -3.61
C LEU A 77 -11.66 -14.68 -2.31
N ASN A 78 -12.21 -13.47 -2.17
CA ASN A 78 -13.00 -13.07 -1.01
C ASN A 78 -14.34 -13.83 -0.90
N ALA A 79 -14.77 -14.52 -1.97
CA ALA A 79 -15.94 -15.40 -1.94
C ALA A 79 -15.60 -16.86 -1.57
N VAL A 80 -14.31 -17.21 -1.50
CA VAL A 80 -13.87 -18.55 -1.12
C VAL A 80 -13.97 -18.71 0.41
N PRO A 81 -14.61 -19.76 0.94
CA PRO A 81 -14.65 -20.02 2.37
C PRO A 81 -13.25 -20.08 2.99
N ASN A 82 -13.10 -19.56 4.22
CA ASN A 82 -11.84 -19.53 4.97
C ASN A 82 -10.66 -18.83 4.25
N CYS A 83 -10.96 -18.03 3.23
CA CYS A 83 -10.01 -17.18 2.53
C CYS A 83 -10.22 -15.72 2.92
N THR A 84 -9.16 -15.06 3.35
CA THR A 84 -9.18 -13.62 3.62
C THR A 84 -8.34 -12.89 2.60
N VAL A 85 -8.77 -11.71 2.16
CA VAL A 85 -8.00 -10.88 1.24
C VAL A 85 -7.71 -9.49 1.80
N VAL A 86 -6.44 -9.09 1.75
CA VAL A 86 -5.96 -7.74 2.04
C VAL A 86 -5.58 -7.07 0.72
N SER A 87 -6.46 -6.20 0.21
CA SER A 87 -6.29 -5.55 -1.09
C SER A 87 -5.54 -4.22 -0.98
N GLU A 88 -4.31 -4.14 -1.48
CA GLU A 88 -3.51 -2.90 -1.60
C GLU A 88 -3.32 -2.16 -0.27
N SER A 89 -2.66 -2.78 0.71
CA SER A 89 -2.22 -2.06 1.91
C SER A 89 -1.10 -1.08 1.55
N GLN A 90 -1.42 0.22 1.46
CA GLN A 90 -0.47 1.28 1.08
C GLN A 90 0.76 1.36 2.01
N ASP A 91 0.57 0.99 3.26
CA ASP A 91 1.56 1.11 4.35
C ASP A 91 2.86 0.35 4.07
N LEU A 92 2.78 -0.73 3.26
CA LEU A 92 3.92 -1.60 2.99
C LEU A 92 4.86 -1.12 1.89
N LEU A 93 4.46 -0.20 1.00
CA LEU A 93 5.29 0.15 -0.17
C LEU A 93 5.41 1.65 -0.38
N VAL A 94 4.34 2.41 -0.14
CA VAL A 94 4.34 3.86 -0.34
C VAL A 94 5.18 4.54 0.74
N LEU A 95 4.99 4.15 2.01
CA LEU A 95 5.77 4.66 3.13
C LEU A 95 7.28 4.43 2.91
N LEU A 96 7.65 3.27 2.36
CA LEU A 96 9.05 2.88 2.20
C LEU A 96 9.72 3.59 1.02
N SER A 97 8.97 3.83 -0.08
CA SER A 97 9.44 4.71 -1.16
C SER A 97 9.64 6.15 -0.68
N GLU A 98 8.77 6.65 0.20
CA GLU A 98 8.87 7.99 0.75
C GLU A 98 10.06 8.15 1.71
N ILE A 99 10.35 7.13 2.53
CA ILE A 99 11.52 7.13 3.42
C ILE A 99 12.82 7.10 2.62
N ALA A 100 12.95 6.19 1.64
CA ALA A 100 14.14 6.11 0.79
C ALA A 100 14.42 7.45 0.08
N MET A 101 13.37 8.08 -0.47
CA MET A 101 13.48 9.39 -1.10
C MET A 101 13.89 10.51 -0.13
N LYS A 102 13.35 10.52 1.10
CA LYS A 102 13.67 11.56 2.11
C LYS A 102 15.10 11.41 2.65
N GLN A 103 15.55 10.18 2.85
CA GLN A 103 16.88 9.90 3.38
C GLN A 103 17.97 9.98 2.30
N ASN A 104 17.58 10.22 1.04
CA ASN A 104 18.48 10.24 -0.11
C ASN A 104 19.31 8.95 -0.22
N VAL A 105 18.70 7.82 0.19
CA VAL A 105 19.31 6.50 0.14
C VAL A 105 18.92 5.84 -1.18
N ASN A 106 19.84 5.08 -1.76
CA ASN A 106 19.51 4.26 -2.92
C ASN A 106 18.35 3.32 -2.57
N PHE A 107 17.31 3.33 -3.38
CA PHE A 107 16.12 2.52 -3.13
C PHE A 107 16.44 1.03 -2.99
N ASN A 108 17.38 0.49 -3.78
CA ASN A 108 17.77 -0.91 -3.71
C ASN A 108 18.50 -1.25 -2.40
N ASP A 109 19.37 -0.35 -1.93
CA ASP A 109 20.08 -0.53 -0.65
C ASP A 109 19.08 -0.49 0.51
N TYR A 110 18.08 0.39 0.43
CA TYR A 110 17.04 0.47 1.44
C TYR A 110 16.14 -0.77 1.47
N LEU A 111 15.72 -1.27 0.29
CA LEU A 111 14.91 -2.50 0.18
C LEU A 111 15.60 -3.72 0.81
N THR A 112 16.93 -3.77 0.77
CA THR A 112 17.71 -4.88 1.31
C THR A 112 18.12 -4.70 2.77
N SER A 113 17.86 -3.53 3.36
CA SER A 113 18.20 -3.22 4.76
C SER A 113 17.46 -4.12 5.76
N SER A 114 18.10 -4.40 6.90
CA SER A 114 17.48 -5.15 8.01
C SER A 114 16.22 -4.46 8.52
N THR A 115 16.24 -3.13 8.67
CA THR A 115 15.10 -2.33 9.10
C THR A 115 13.89 -2.53 8.19
N PHE A 116 14.09 -2.53 6.87
CA PHE A 116 13.00 -2.76 5.92
C PHE A 116 12.39 -4.16 6.10
N ARG A 117 13.25 -5.18 6.22
CA ARG A 117 12.83 -6.57 6.41
C ARG A 117 11.99 -6.73 7.68
N GLU A 118 12.41 -6.09 8.76
CA GLU A 118 11.68 -6.09 10.04
C GLU A 118 10.32 -5.37 9.93
N ILE A 119 10.26 -4.22 9.27
CA ILE A 119 9.00 -3.49 9.06
C ILE A 119 8.02 -4.29 8.20
N LEU A 120 8.50 -4.88 7.10
CA LEU A 120 7.68 -5.73 6.23
C LEU A 120 7.18 -6.97 7.00
N THR A 121 8.05 -7.60 7.79
CA THR A 121 7.69 -8.74 8.66
C THR A 121 6.63 -8.35 9.69
N PHE A 122 6.85 -7.25 10.41
CA PHE A 122 5.88 -6.71 11.36
C PHE A 122 4.53 -6.46 10.70
N SER A 123 4.52 -5.81 9.53
CA SER A 123 3.29 -5.42 8.85
C SER A 123 2.46 -6.62 8.43
N VAL A 124 3.10 -7.67 7.89
CA VAL A 124 2.44 -8.94 7.54
C VAL A 124 1.86 -9.59 8.80
N ARG A 125 2.66 -9.73 9.87
CA ARG A 125 2.20 -10.31 11.14
C ARG A 125 1.04 -9.52 11.74
N PHE A 126 1.16 -8.20 11.78
CA PHE A 126 0.18 -7.32 12.39
C PHE A 126 -1.15 -7.32 11.64
N ILE A 127 -1.12 -7.22 10.31
CA ILE A 127 -2.33 -7.25 9.49
C ILE A 127 -3.01 -8.62 9.59
N LEU A 128 -2.22 -9.71 9.64
CA LEU A 128 -2.77 -11.06 9.63
C LEU A 128 -3.08 -11.65 11.01
N LYS A 129 -2.77 -10.95 12.10
CA LYS A 129 -2.97 -11.44 13.48
C LYS A 129 -4.43 -11.80 13.77
N ASP A 130 -5.37 -11.09 13.17
CA ASP A 130 -6.80 -11.25 13.41
C ASP A 130 -7.42 -12.38 12.56
N PHE A 131 -6.66 -12.97 11.63
CA PHE A 131 -7.13 -14.03 10.73
C PHE A 131 -6.77 -15.44 11.21
N SER A 132 -6.78 -15.65 12.52
CA SER A 132 -6.51 -16.96 13.13
C SER A 132 -7.48 -18.08 12.69
N LYS A 133 -8.63 -17.71 12.12
CA LYS A 133 -9.64 -18.63 11.57
C LYS A 133 -9.55 -18.84 10.06
N ALA A 134 -8.72 -18.07 9.35
CA ALA A 134 -8.53 -18.26 7.92
C ALA A 134 -7.62 -19.47 7.69
N GLU A 135 -7.89 -20.24 6.64
CA GLU A 135 -6.97 -21.26 6.14
C GLU A 135 -5.94 -20.62 5.20
N PHE A 136 -6.38 -19.60 4.46
CA PHE A 136 -5.56 -18.86 3.51
C PHE A 136 -5.77 -17.36 3.62
N ALA A 137 -4.68 -16.59 3.61
CA ALA A 137 -4.70 -15.14 3.49
C ALA A 137 -3.99 -14.71 2.21
N CYS A 138 -4.63 -13.83 1.44
CA CYS A 138 -4.07 -13.26 0.24
C CYS A 138 -3.75 -11.78 0.44
N ILE A 139 -2.49 -11.39 0.21
CA ILE A 139 -2.06 -9.99 0.22
C ILE A 139 -1.85 -9.52 -1.21
N LYS A 140 -2.70 -8.62 -1.69
CA LYS A 140 -2.51 -7.98 -2.99
C LYS A 140 -1.69 -6.69 -2.79
N THR A 141 -0.56 -6.62 -3.47
CA THR A 141 0.34 -5.46 -3.43
C THR A 141 -0.19 -4.30 -4.27
N THR A 142 0.36 -3.10 -4.08
CA THR A 142 0.03 -1.92 -4.91
C THR A 142 0.77 -1.99 -6.26
N GLY A 143 0.03 -1.85 -7.36
CA GLY A 143 0.52 -2.18 -8.71
C GLY A 143 1.75 -1.40 -9.22
N SER A 144 2.09 -0.25 -8.64
CA SER A 144 3.27 0.54 -9.05
C SER A 144 4.60 -0.03 -8.54
N PHE A 145 4.59 -0.89 -7.53
CA PHE A 145 5.80 -1.39 -6.87
C PHE A 145 5.81 -2.90 -6.63
N SER A 146 4.75 -3.61 -7.02
CA SER A 146 4.61 -5.05 -6.84
C SER A 146 5.85 -5.84 -7.26
N TYR A 147 6.43 -5.51 -8.42
CA TYR A 147 7.55 -6.25 -8.99
C TYR A 147 8.91 -5.93 -8.35
N CYS A 148 9.03 -4.80 -7.64
CA CYS A 148 10.29 -4.41 -7.03
C CYS A 148 10.62 -5.23 -5.77
N ILE A 149 9.62 -5.88 -5.17
CA ILE A 149 9.76 -6.57 -3.89
C ILE A 149 9.66 -8.09 -4.00
N VAL A 150 9.59 -8.67 -5.21
CA VAL A 150 9.38 -10.12 -5.39
C VAL A 150 10.48 -10.93 -4.74
N SER A 151 11.74 -10.65 -5.08
CA SER A 151 12.90 -11.35 -4.52
C SER A 151 12.97 -11.20 -3.01
N LEU A 152 12.56 -10.03 -2.49
CA LEU A 152 12.56 -9.75 -1.07
C LEU A 152 11.47 -10.52 -0.31
N ILE A 153 10.25 -10.61 -0.87
CA ILE A 153 9.19 -11.43 -0.29
C ILE A 153 9.61 -12.90 -0.30
N ALA A 154 10.16 -13.39 -1.42
CA ALA A 154 10.61 -14.77 -1.54
C ALA A 154 11.72 -15.12 -0.52
N ASP A 155 12.58 -14.15 -0.22
CA ASP A 155 13.68 -14.32 0.74
C ASP A 155 13.21 -14.21 2.20
N ILE A 156 12.35 -13.25 2.55
CA ILE A 156 11.84 -13.09 3.92
C ILE A 156 10.83 -14.20 4.26
N PHE A 157 10.01 -14.60 3.29
CA PHE A 157 8.90 -15.53 3.50
C PHE A 157 8.93 -16.67 2.47
N PRO A 158 9.86 -17.62 2.60
CA PRO A 158 10.04 -18.70 1.62
C PRO A 158 8.80 -19.60 1.48
N ASP A 159 7.97 -19.70 2.51
CA ASP A 159 6.76 -20.52 2.50
C ASP A 159 5.55 -19.81 1.86
N HIS A 160 5.63 -18.48 1.64
CA HIS A 160 4.55 -17.72 1.04
C HIS A 160 4.43 -18.00 -0.46
N LYS A 161 3.20 -18.09 -0.96
CA LYS A 161 2.95 -18.31 -2.39
C LYS A 161 2.97 -16.97 -3.13
N LEU A 162 3.58 -16.92 -4.31
CA LEU A 162 3.65 -15.72 -5.13
C LEU A 162 2.87 -15.93 -6.43
N VAL A 163 1.90 -15.06 -6.70
CA VAL A 163 1.12 -15.06 -7.93
C VAL A 163 1.36 -13.74 -8.65
N SER A 164 1.96 -13.82 -9.83
CA SER A 164 2.14 -12.65 -10.69
C SER A 164 1.02 -12.57 -11.74
N MET A 165 0.32 -11.43 -11.77
CA MET A 165 -0.75 -11.17 -12.72
C MET A 165 -0.28 -10.27 -13.85
N HIS A 166 -0.32 -10.82 -15.06
CA HIS A 166 0.01 -10.11 -16.29
C HIS A 166 -1.23 -9.91 -17.16
N ARG A 167 -1.18 -8.86 -17.98
CA ARG A 167 -2.16 -8.59 -19.03
C ARG A 167 -1.41 -8.01 -20.22
N ASP A 168 -1.94 -8.22 -21.42
CA ASP A 168 -1.48 -7.52 -22.62
C ASP A 168 -1.25 -6.02 -22.34
N GLY A 169 -0.08 -5.53 -22.72
CA GLY A 169 0.37 -4.17 -22.42
C GLY A 169 -0.51 -3.12 -23.09
N LEU A 170 -0.93 -3.38 -24.33
CA LEU A 170 -1.80 -2.47 -25.07
C LEU A 170 -3.20 -2.41 -24.46
N ALA A 171 -3.78 -3.55 -24.07
CA ALA A 171 -5.05 -3.62 -23.38
C ALA A 171 -5.00 -2.90 -22.01
N THR A 172 -3.89 -3.05 -21.30
CA THR A 172 -3.62 -2.36 -20.03
C THR A 172 -3.57 -0.85 -20.23
N ALA A 173 -2.79 -0.38 -21.21
CA ALA A 173 -2.69 1.04 -21.55
C ALA A 173 -4.04 1.63 -21.99
N LYS A 174 -4.79 0.93 -22.85
CA LYS A 174 -6.16 1.33 -23.25
C LYS A 174 -7.11 1.40 -22.05
N SER A 175 -7.03 0.46 -21.11
CA SER A 175 -7.83 0.52 -19.88
C SER A 175 -7.44 1.70 -19.00
N MET A 176 -6.15 1.98 -18.86
CA MET A 176 -5.65 3.12 -18.09
C MET A 176 -6.11 4.44 -18.70
N TRP A 177 -5.99 4.57 -20.02
CA TRP A 177 -6.45 5.74 -20.77
C TRP A 177 -7.94 6.00 -20.57
N ARG A 178 -8.79 4.95 -20.68
CA ARG A 178 -10.23 5.06 -20.42
C ARG A 178 -10.53 5.51 -18.98
N MET A 179 -9.84 4.96 -17.99
CA MET A 179 -9.98 5.35 -16.59
C MET A 179 -9.62 6.83 -16.39
N CYS A 180 -8.46 7.25 -16.91
CA CYS A 180 -8.03 8.65 -16.84
C CYS A 180 -9.03 9.56 -17.56
N ASN A 181 -9.66 9.10 -18.63
CA ASN A 181 -10.64 9.89 -19.37
C ASN A 181 -12.02 9.99 -18.71
N ALA A 182 -12.44 8.95 -18.00
CA ALA A 182 -13.71 8.92 -17.26
C ALA A 182 -13.66 9.79 -16.00
N HIS A 183 -12.48 9.96 -15.40
CA HIS A 183 -12.29 10.79 -14.21
C HIS A 183 -11.57 12.08 -14.58
N VAL A 184 -12.34 13.17 -14.77
CA VAL A 184 -11.81 14.51 -15.12
C VAL A 184 -10.69 14.96 -14.17
N GLY A 185 -10.74 14.54 -12.90
CA GLY A 185 -9.68 14.81 -11.92
C GLY A 185 -8.36 14.05 -12.11
N LEU A 186 -8.37 12.91 -12.79
CA LEU A 186 -7.17 12.18 -13.19
C LEU A 186 -6.57 12.75 -14.48
N LYS A 187 -7.39 13.33 -15.38
CA LYS A 187 -6.91 14.06 -16.56
C LYS A 187 -5.97 15.21 -16.17
N THR A 188 -6.35 16.00 -15.18
CA THR A 188 -5.54 17.14 -14.70
C THR A 188 -4.27 16.69 -13.99
N GLY A 189 -4.30 15.58 -13.25
CA GLY A 189 -3.10 15.00 -12.62
C GLY A 189 -2.06 14.46 -13.61
N LEU A 190 -2.49 13.78 -14.68
CA LEU A 190 -1.57 13.22 -15.69
C LEU A 190 -1.06 14.27 -16.70
N PHE A 191 -1.88 15.26 -17.09
CA PHE A 191 -1.47 16.32 -18.02
C PHE A 191 -0.34 17.18 -17.45
N VAL A 192 -0.33 17.37 -16.13
CA VAL A 192 0.73 18.08 -15.42
C VAL A 192 2.06 17.32 -15.50
N PHE A 193 2.08 16.00 -15.57
CA PHE A 193 3.35 15.25 -15.64
C PHE A 193 4.04 15.29 -17.02
N ASN A 194 3.28 15.37 -18.12
CA ASN A 194 3.84 15.22 -19.48
C ASN A 194 4.23 16.54 -20.17
N ARG A 195 4.02 17.71 -19.54
CA ARG A 195 4.34 19.03 -20.13
C ARG A 195 5.23 19.93 -19.28
N LEU A 196 5.79 19.44 -18.18
CA LEU A 196 6.68 20.25 -17.36
C LEU A 196 8.08 20.28 -17.98
N PRO A 197 8.63 21.46 -18.30
CA PRO A 197 10.03 21.57 -18.67
C PRO A 197 10.88 21.00 -17.54
N THR A 198 11.95 20.27 -17.88
CA THR A 198 12.95 19.71 -16.95
C THR A 198 13.65 20.78 -16.07
N LYS A 199 13.33 22.07 -16.27
CA LYS A 199 13.89 23.23 -15.58
C LYS A 199 12.96 23.89 -14.55
N LEU A 200 11.94 23.20 -14.04
CA LEU A 200 11.17 23.75 -12.93
C LEU A 200 11.93 23.63 -11.61
N THR A 201 11.87 24.69 -10.81
CA THR A 201 12.48 24.72 -9.48
C THR A 201 11.87 23.62 -8.60
N LYS A 202 12.71 22.98 -7.77
CA LYS A 202 12.30 21.90 -6.84
C LYS A 202 10.98 22.18 -6.06
N PRO A 203 10.66 23.42 -5.65
CA PRO A 203 9.37 23.73 -5.01
C PRO A 203 8.15 23.54 -5.92
N LEU A 204 8.24 23.89 -7.21
CA LEU A 204 7.13 23.71 -8.15
C LEU A 204 6.92 22.24 -8.52
N GLN A 205 8.00 21.45 -8.60
CA GLN A 205 7.92 20.00 -8.77
C GLN A 205 7.22 19.34 -7.56
N LYS A 206 7.54 19.78 -6.33
CA LYS A 206 6.82 19.37 -5.11
C LYS A 206 5.34 19.77 -5.15
N PHE A 207 5.01 20.98 -5.57
CA PHE A 207 3.62 21.46 -5.66
C PHE A 207 2.78 20.67 -6.68
N LEU A 208 3.37 20.29 -7.81
CA LEU A 208 2.69 19.55 -8.88
C LEU A 208 2.60 18.04 -8.60
N PHE A 209 3.58 17.47 -7.89
CA PHE A 209 3.46 16.14 -7.27
C PHE A 209 2.32 16.11 -6.23
N VAL A 210 2.15 17.21 -5.49
CA VAL A 210 1.03 17.38 -4.53
C VAL A 210 -0.30 17.60 -5.23
N ILE A 211 -0.39 18.11 -6.46
CA ILE A 211 -1.68 18.23 -7.19
C ILE A 211 -2.06 16.93 -7.89
N SER A 212 -1.09 16.25 -8.51
CA SER A 212 -1.31 14.96 -9.18
C SER A 212 -1.63 13.83 -8.21
N ASN A 213 -1.03 13.85 -7.01
CA ASN A 213 -1.51 13.04 -5.89
C ASN A 213 -2.68 13.71 -5.17
N GLY A 214 -2.80 15.04 -5.17
CA GLY A 214 -3.77 15.80 -4.38
C GLY A 214 -5.21 15.84 -4.87
N LEU A 215 -5.48 15.43 -6.11
CA LEU A 215 -6.84 15.07 -6.51
C LEU A 215 -7.24 13.64 -6.09
N MET A 216 -6.33 12.85 -5.52
CA MET A 216 -6.62 11.62 -4.76
C MET A 216 -6.23 11.68 -3.27
N LEU A 217 -5.46 12.68 -2.84
CA LEU A 217 -4.88 12.84 -1.51
C LEU A 217 -4.80 14.32 -1.12
N LYS A 218 -5.93 14.93 -0.79
CA LYS A 218 -5.95 16.01 0.20
C LYS A 218 -6.44 15.42 1.53
N LEU A 219 -5.51 15.13 2.41
CA LEU A 219 -5.74 15.26 3.84
C LEU A 219 -4.70 16.26 4.36
N ARG A 220 -5.24 17.39 4.81
CA ARG A 220 -4.52 18.49 5.42
C ARG A 220 -4.20 18.03 6.84
N VAL A 221 -2.95 17.69 7.14
CA VAL A 221 -2.47 17.70 8.52
C VAL A 221 -2.25 19.18 8.85
N THR A 222 -3.25 19.80 9.44
CA THR A 222 -3.15 21.17 9.95
C THR A 222 -2.51 21.08 11.33
N PHE A 223 -1.35 21.72 11.52
CA PHE A 223 -0.90 22.08 12.86
C PHE A 223 -1.86 23.15 13.38
N ILE A 224 -2.53 22.86 14.48
CA ILE A 224 -3.05 23.90 15.37
C ILE A 224 -2.17 23.80 16.61
N MET A 225 -1.18 24.69 16.70
CA MET A 225 -0.68 25.07 18.01
C MET A 225 -1.71 26.01 18.58
N GLU A 226 -2.27 25.69 19.74
CA GLU A 226 -2.81 26.71 20.65
C GLU A 226 -2.77 26.12 22.07
N ASN A 227 -1.81 26.69 22.81
CA ASN A 227 -1.59 26.79 24.27
C ASN A 227 -2.04 25.64 25.18
#